data_AF-A0AAC8WLT6-F1
#
_entry.id   AF-A0AAC8WLT6-F1
#
_cell.length_a   1.000
_cell.length_b   1.000
_cell.length_c   1.000
_cell.angle_alpha   90.00
_cell.angle_beta   90.00
_cell.angle_gamma   90.00
#
_symmetry.space_group_name_H-M   'P 1'
#
loop_
_entity.id
_entity.type
_entity.pdbx_description
1 polymer ?
#
loop_
_entity_poly.entity_id
_entity_poly.type
_entity_poly.pdbx_seq_one_letter_code
_entity_poly.pdbx_strand_id
1 'polypeptide(L)'
;MEYRYKNIYLGETIEEIFSELNNSNTEYKRSTFVLLYRPYENIEVYIYLEFGKVRLMKIFDENFQIDNTLKVGIALTDEIVNRYDLYYDDFEEVYLSKKHKELVVIVDLADNIIGFSFHLELVGDEAFATDRIKNYLECKNLQDIYGSLYWSKTLDANIEKREIYGQLDNYKFTFDIITRDIKSIQNLETGEFVKISLNK
;
A
#
# COMPACT_ATOMS: atom_id res chain seq x y z
N MET A 1 -19.74 -4.90 -4.92
CA MET A 1 -19.45 -3.45 -4.83
C MET A 1 -18.09 -3.25 -5.47
N GLU A 2 -17.91 -2.21 -6.28
CA GLU A 2 -16.61 -1.87 -6.83
C GLU A 2 -15.93 -0.86 -5.90
N TYR A 3 -14.78 -1.23 -5.34
CA TYR A 3 -14.01 -0.35 -4.47
C TYR A 3 -13.01 0.44 -5.31
N ARG A 4 -13.46 1.58 -5.81
CA ARG A 4 -12.65 2.45 -6.68
C ARG A 4 -12.93 3.92 -6.42
N TYR A 5 -11.96 4.76 -6.74
CA TYR A 5 -12.15 6.19 -6.88
C TYR A 5 -11.65 6.64 -8.25
N LYS A 6 -12.57 7.17 -9.08
CA LYS A 6 -12.32 7.46 -10.49
C LYS A 6 -11.73 6.23 -11.21
N ASN A 7 -10.46 6.29 -11.60
CA ASN A 7 -9.77 5.25 -12.36
C ASN A 7 -8.83 4.40 -11.50
N ILE A 8 -8.84 4.56 -10.17
CA ILE A 8 -7.98 3.79 -9.26
C ILE A 8 -8.84 2.78 -8.51
N TYR A 9 -8.46 1.51 -8.59
CA TYR A 9 -9.16 0.38 -8.00
C TYR A 9 -8.36 -0.19 -6.82
N LEU A 10 -9.09 -0.63 -5.80
CA LEU A 10 -8.50 -1.41 -4.72
C LEU A 10 -7.94 -2.73 -5.29
N GLY A 11 -6.68 -3.03 -4.99
CA GLY A 11 -5.99 -4.23 -5.48
C GLY A 11 -5.20 -4.06 -6.78
N GLU A 12 -5.30 -2.91 -7.46
CA GLU A 12 -4.44 -2.58 -8.61
C GLU A 12 -2.96 -2.71 -8.25
N THR A 13 -2.17 -3.17 -9.19
CA THR A 13 -0.73 -3.32 -9.05
C THR A 13 0.00 -2.00 -9.31
N ILE A 14 1.20 -1.84 -8.76
CA ILE A 14 2.06 -0.68 -9.09
C ILE A 14 2.27 -0.56 -10.59
N GLU A 15 2.37 -1.69 -11.30
CA GLU A 15 2.63 -1.70 -12.73
C GLU A 15 1.53 -0.94 -13.49
N GLU A 16 0.28 -1.19 -13.13
CA GLU A 16 -0.91 -0.58 -13.74
C GLU A 16 -0.97 0.94 -13.51
N ILE A 17 -0.49 1.40 -12.35
CA ILE A 17 -0.57 2.83 -11.97
C ILE A 17 0.79 3.55 -12.03
N PHE A 18 1.86 2.88 -12.46
CA PHE A 18 3.22 3.41 -12.32
C PHE A 18 3.43 4.73 -13.07
N SER A 19 2.79 4.88 -14.24
CA SER A 19 2.88 6.11 -15.05
C SER A 19 2.37 7.35 -14.33
N GLU A 20 1.52 7.17 -13.32
CA GLU A 20 0.92 8.25 -12.55
C GLU A 20 1.79 8.65 -11.33
N LEU A 21 2.75 7.81 -10.95
CA LEU A 21 3.61 8.02 -9.78
C LEU A 21 4.81 8.89 -10.12
N ASN A 22 5.08 9.89 -9.27
CA ASN A 22 6.28 10.70 -9.32
C ASN A 22 6.63 11.28 -7.94
N ASN A 23 7.80 11.90 -7.83
CA ASN A 23 8.29 12.45 -6.57
C ASN A 23 7.47 13.63 -6.02
N SER A 24 6.59 14.25 -6.82
CA SER A 24 5.75 15.36 -6.35
C SER A 24 4.43 14.90 -5.72
N ASN A 25 3.91 13.74 -6.15
CA ASN A 25 2.62 13.22 -5.70
C ASN A 25 2.74 11.92 -4.89
N THR A 26 3.94 11.36 -4.77
CA THR A 26 4.17 10.08 -4.10
C THR A 26 5.32 10.19 -3.10
N GLU A 27 5.08 9.74 -1.88
CA GLU A 27 6.04 9.75 -0.79
C GLU A 27 6.26 8.32 -0.27
N TYR A 28 7.52 7.91 -0.08
CA TYR A 28 7.82 6.64 0.58
C TYR A 28 7.75 6.77 2.10
N LYS A 29 6.96 5.91 2.75
CA LYS A 29 6.85 5.80 4.21
C LYS A 29 7.62 4.58 4.69
N ARG A 30 8.82 4.83 5.23
CA ARG A 30 9.73 3.80 5.76
C ARG A 30 9.14 2.97 6.89
N SER A 31 8.32 3.57 7.76
CA SER A 31 7.74 2.90 8.93
C SER A 31 6.78 1.76 8.59
N THR A 32 6.12 1.84 7.44
CA THR A 32 5.08 0.89 7.01
C THR A 32 5.42 0.24 5.67
N PHE A 33 6.57 0.56 5.08
CA PHE A 33 7.02 0.06 3.79
C PHE A 33 5.99 0.25 2.64
N VAL A 34 5.43 1.46 2.58
CA VAL A 34 4.42 1.84 1.58
C VAL A 34 4.83 3.07 0.79
N LEU A 35 4.33 3.18 -0.43
CA LEU A 35 4.22 4.45 -1.14
C LEU A 35 2.86 5.06 -0.80
N LEU A 36 2.90 6.28 -0.28
CA LEU A 36 1.75 7.13 -0.10
C LEU A 36 1.58 8.01 -1.34
N TYR A 37 0.63 7.65 -2.18
CA TYR A 37 0.29 8.31 -3.43
C TYR A 37 -0.93 9.22 -3.21
N ARG A 38 -0.82 10.49 -3.59
CA ARG A 38 -1.91 11.48 -3.53
C ARG A 38 -2.31 11.91 -4.94
N PRO A 39 -3.13 11.11 -5.64
CA PRO A 39 -3.56 11.42 -7.01
C PRO A 39 -4.34 12.74 -7.10
N TYR A 40 -5.10 13.05 -6.05
CA TYR A 40 -5.90 14.27 -5.95
C TYR A 40 -5.84 14.79 -4.50
N GLU A 41 -6.20 16.05 -4.29
CA GLU A 41 -6.18 16.74 -2.98
C GLU A 41 -6.95 15.98 -1.90
N ASN A 42 -8.07 15.36 -2.28
CA ASN A 42 -9.02 14.71 -1.37
C ASN A 42 -8.86 13.19 -1.27
N ILE A 43 -7.79 12.61 -1.81
CA ILE A 43 -7.55 11.16 -1.75
C ILE A 43 -6.12 10.84 -1.34
N GLU A 44 -6.00 9.83 -0.47
CA GLU A 44 -4.73 9.21 -0.11
C GLU A 44 -4.76 7.72 -0.45
N VAL A 45 -3.83 7.28 -1.29
CA VAL A 45 -3.70 5.90 -1.77
C VAL A 45 -2.41 5.31 -1.21
N TYR A 46 -2.50 4.10 -0.66
CA TYR A 46 -1.38 3.40 -0.05
C TYR A 46 -1.05 2.15 -0.87
N ILE A 47 0.16 2.13 -1.40
CA ILE A 47 0.70 1.04 -2.21
C ILE A 47 1.77 0.33 -1.40
N TYR A 48 1.54 -0.91 -1.00
CA TYR A 48 2.52 -1.68 -0.25
C TYR A 48 3.60 -2.20 -1.19
N LEU A 49 4.86 -1.82 -0.96
CA LEU A 49 5.96 -2.18 -1.87
C LEU A 49 6.29 -3.67 -1.84
N GLU A 50 6.02 -4.35 -0.73
CA GLU A 50 6.22 -5.78 -0.58
C GLU A 50 5.44 -6.57 -1.64
N PHE A 51 4.19 -6.20 -1.91
CA PHE A 51 3.33 -6.88 -2.90
C PHE A 51 3.14 -6.07 -4.17
N GLY A 52 3.46 -4.78 -4.12
CA GLY A 52 3.24 -3.82 -5.18
C GLY A 52 1.76 -3.64 -5.51
N LYS A 53 0.88 -3.47 -4.51
CA LYS A 53 -0.57 -3.33 -4.72
C LYS A 53 -1.16 -2.15 -3.97
N VAL A 54 -2.19 -1.52 -4.53
CA VAL A 54 -3.10 -0.59 -3.86
C VAL A 54 -3.87 -1.39 -2.80
N ARG A 55 -3.57 -1.12 -1.54
CA ARG A 55 -4.12 -1.88 -0.40
C ARG A 55 -5.05 -1.06 0.46
N LEU A 56 -4.89 0.25 0.45
CA LEU A 56 -5.73 1.16 1.19
C LEU A 56 -5.95 2.44 0.39
N MET A 57 -7.18 2.93 0.38
CA MET A 57 -7.54 4.24 -0.17
C MET A 57 -8.39 4.97 0.85
N LYS A 58 -8.05 6.21 1.17
CA LYS A 58 -8.88 7.13 1.95
C LYS A 58 -9.41 8.23 1.04
N ILE A 59 -10.72 8.45 1.07
CA ILE A 59 -11.44 9.35 0.17
C ILE A 59 -12.22 10.35 1.02
N PHE A 60 -11.89 11.63 0.90
CA PHE A 60 -12.52 12.76 1.57
C PHE A 60 -13.06 13.77 0.55
N ASP A 61 -13.78 13.26 -0.46
CA ASP A 61 -14.37 14.07 -1.52
C ASP A 61 -15.88 14.20 -1.30
N GLU A 62 -16.36 15.43 -1.11
CA GLU A 62 -17.78 15.75 -0.86
C GLU A 62 -18.73 15.26 -1.97
N ASN A 63 -18.21 15.07 -3.19
CA ASN A 63 -19.00 14.56 -4.32
C ASN A 63 -18.98 13.03 -4.44
N PHE A 64 -18.21 12.34 -3.58
CA PHE A 64 -18.07 10.90 -3.67
C PHE A 64 -19.28 10.17 -3.09
N GLN A 65 -19.70 9.13 -3.81
CA GLN A 65 -20.76 8.23 -3.39
C GLN A 65 -20.44 6.81 -3.83
N ILE A 66 -20.78 5.85 -2.96
CA ILE A 66 -20.72 4.42 -3.27
C ILE A 66 -21.95 4.04 -4.10
N ASP A 67 -23.11 4.54 -3.69
CA ASP A 67 -24.35 4.49 -4.44
C ASP A 67 -25.28 5.63 -4.00
N ASN A 68 -26.53 5.65 -4.49
CA ASN A 68 -27.49 6.70 -4.19
C ASN A 68 -27.87 6.83 -2.70
N THR A 69 -27.57 5.81 -1.88
CA THR A 69 -27.90 5.77 -0.45
C THR A 69 -26.70 6.00 0.46
N LEU A 70 -25.49 5.73 -0.01
CA LEU A 70 -24.26 5.87 0.78
C LEU A 70 -23.30 6.85 0.09
N LYS A 71 -23.29 8.09 0.57
CA LYS A 71 -22.55 9.23 -0.01
C LYS A 71 -21.98 10.15 1.07
N VAL A 72 -20.99 10.96 0.73
CA VAL A 72 -20.48 12.00 1.62
C VAL A 72 -21.53 13.10 1.82
N GLY A 73 -21.56 13.72 3.00
CA GLY A 73 -22.40 14.86 3.34
C GLY A 73 -23.83 14.52 3.80
N ILE A 74 -24.14 13.25 4.08
CA ILE A 74 -25.42 12.84 4.69
C ILE A 74 -25.20 12.27 6.08
N ALA A 75 -26.24 12.36 6.91
CA ALA A 75 -26.27 11.66 8.19
C ALA A 75 -26.25 10.14 7.99
N LEU A 76 -25.46 9.45 8.82
CA LEU A 76 -25.46 8.00 8.92
C LEU A 76 -26.72 7.56 9.68
N THR A 77 -27.69 7.01 8.97
CA THR A 77 -28.97 6.58 9.56
C THR A 77 -28.97 5.09 9.90
N ASP A 78 -29.87 4.66 10.79
CA ASP A 78 -30.10 3.24 11.08
C ASP A 78 -30.44 2.42 9.81
N GLU A 79 -31.09 3.03 8.81
CA GLU A 79 -31.36 2.38 7.53
C GLU A 79 -30.06 2.03 6.80
N ILE A 80 -29.12 2.98 6.75
CA ILE A 80 -27.80 2.77 6.14
C ILE A 80 -27.03 1.71 6.95
N VAL A 81 -26.99 1.85 8.28
CA VAL A 81 -26.31 0.90 9.17
C VAL A 81 -26.79 -0.52 8.93
N ASN A 82 -28.11 -0.75 8.90
CA ASN A 82 -28.68 -2.08 8.66
C ASN A 82 -28.45 -2.58 7.23
N ARG A 83 -28.53 -1.71 6.22
CA ARG A 83 -28.37 -2.08 4.80
C ARG A 83 -26.97 -2.59 4.48
N TYR A 84 -25.95 -1.96 5.06
CA TYR A 84 -24.54 -2.32 4.87
C TYR A 84 -23.99 -3.18 6.01
N ASP A 85 -24.81 -3.55 7.00
CA ASP A 85 -24.39 -4.32 8.19
C ASP A 85 -23.17 -3.67 8.88
N LEU A 86 -23.31 -2.37 9.17
CA LEU A 86 -22.26 -1.56 9.78
C LEU A 86 -22.22 -1.77 11.29
N TYR A 87 -21.01 -1.74 11.84
CA TYR A 87 -20.77 -1.65 13.27
C TYR A 87 -19.68 -0.63 13.54
N TYR A 88 -19.81 0.08 14.66
CA TYR A 88 -18.81 1.04 15.09
C TYR A 88 -17.59 0.32 15.67
N ASP A 89 -16.41 0.74 15.27
CA ASP A 89 -15.13 0.30 15.81
C ASP A 89 -14.56 1.39 16.71
N ASP A 90 -14.56 1.14 18.02
CA ASP A 90 -14.13 2.10 19.04
C ASP A 90 -12.62 2.42 18.97
N PHE A 91 -11.81 1.57 18.33
CA PHE A 91 -10.36 1.75 18.25
C PHE A 91 -9.97 2.63 17.07
N GLU A 92 -10.54 2.35 15.90
CA GLU A 92 -10.30 3.14 14.69
C GLU A 92 -11.22 4.37 14.58
N GLU A 93 -12.24 4.46 15.45
CA GLU A 93 -13.27 5.52 15.48
C GLU A 93 -14.01 5.67 14.12
N VAL A 94 -14.39 4.53 13.54
CA VAL A 94 -15.05 4.44 12.21
C VAL A 94 -16.13 3.36 12.21
N TYR A 95 -16.95 3.34 11.15
CA TYR A 95 -17.90 2.26 10.91
C TYR A 95 -17.35 1.24 9.91
N LEU A 96 -17.28 -0.02 10.31
CA LEU A 96 -16.87 -1.14 9.48
C LEU A 96 -18.08 -1.94 9.01
N SER A 97 -17.99 -2.58 7.84
CA SER A 97 -19.08 -3.43 7.32
C SER A 97 -18.76 -4.92 7.44
N LYS A 98 -19.66 -5.68 8.08
CA LYS A 98 -19.57 -7.16 8.09
C LYS A 98 -19.87 -7.78 6.72
N LYS A 99 -20.75 -7.12 5.96
CA LYS A 99 -21.21 -7.58 4.64
C LYS A 99 -20.21 -7.23 3.52
N HIS A 100 -19.52 -6.11 3.65
CA HIS A 100 -18.61 -5.54 2.67
C HIS A 100 -17.28 -5.24 3.36
N LYS A 101 -16.47 -6.28 3.57
CA LYS A 101 -15.32 -6.24 4.49
C LYS A 101 -14.30 -5.14 4.18
N GLU A 102 -14.18 -4.77 2.91
CA GLU A 102 -13.24 -3.75 2.49
C GLU A 102 -13.75 -2.32 2.77
N LEU A 103 -15.05 -2.15 3.04
CA LEU A 103 -15.70 -0.86 3.26
C LEU A 103 -15.53 -0.36 4.70
N VAL A 104 -15.04 0.87 4.81
CA VAL A 104 -15.03 1.68 6.02
C VAL A 104 -15.74 3.01 5.75
N VAL A 105 -16.66 3.38 6.63
CA VAL A 105 -17.39 4.65 6.59
C VAL A 105 -16.84 5.56 7.70
N ILE A 106 -16.42 6.76 7.33
CA ILE A 106 -15.83 7.75 8.23
C ILE A 106 -16.87 8.83 8.49
N VAL A 107 -17.16 9.11 9.75
CA VAL A 107 -18.15 10.12 10.16
C VAL A 107 -17.53 11.22 11.02
N ASP A 108 -18.20 12.36 11.11
CA ASP A 108 -17.91 13.40 12.09
C ASP A 108 -18.60 13.12 13.45
N LEU A 109 -18.41 14.03 14.41
CA LEU A 109 -19.01 13.94 15.75
C LEU A 109 -20.55 14.02 15.77
N ALA A 110 -21.18 14.42 14.66
CA ALA A 110 -22.63 14.49 14.50
C ALA A 110 -23.15 13.36 13.60
N ASP A 111 -22.35 12.30 13.42
CA ASP A 111 -22.63 11.13 12.59
C ASP A 111 -22.90 11.47 11.11
N ASN A 112 -22.38 12.59 10.60
CA ASN A 112 -22.41 12.85 9.16
C ASN A 112 -21.25 12.14 8.49
N ILE A 113 -21.52 11.48 7.37
CA ILE A 113 -20.49 10.82 6.56
C ILE A 113 -19.60 11.89 5.94
N ILE A 114 -18.31 11.87 6.30
CA ILE A 114 -17.30 12.82 5.80
C ILE A 114 -16.31 12.16 4.83
N GLY A 115 -16.31 10.83 4.75
CA GLY A 115 -15.42 10.12 3.85
C GLY A 115 -15.58 8.61 3.93
N PHE A 116 -14.76 7.94 3.13
CA PHE A 116 -14.71 6.50 3.05
C PHE A 116 -13.27 6.02 3.05
N SER A 117 -13.04 4.82 3.56
CA SER A 117 -11.81 4.10 3.32
C SER A 117 -12.12 2.73 2.73
N PHE A 118 -11.30 2.32 1.77
CA PHE A 118 -11.31 0.97 1.22
C PHE A 118 -10.00 0.29 1.57
N HIS A 119 -10.06 -0.92 2.11
CA HIS A 119 -8.85 -1.64 2.48
C HIS A 119 -8.95 -3.14 2.20
N LEU A 120 -7.81 -3.75 1.86
CA LEU A 120 -7.66 -5.20 1.80
C LEU A 120 -6.98 -5.68 3.09
N GLU A 121 -7.53 -6.72 3.72
CA GLU A 121 -6.88 -7.42 4.83
C GLU A 121 -5.65 -8.21 4.35
N LEU A 122 -4.56 -8.20 5.12
CA LEU A 122 -3.37 -9.00 4.81
C LEU A 122 -3.69 -10.47 5.10
N VAL A 123 -3.33 -11.36 4.19
CA VAL A 123 -3.64 -12.79 4.31
C VAL A 123 -2.38 -13.63 4.11
N GLY A 124 -2.21 -14.65 4.95
CA GLY A 124 -1.11 -15.61 4.82
C GLY A 124 0.26 -14.96 5.04
N ASP A 125 1.21 -15.26 4.15
CA ASP A 125 2.57 -14.71 4.21
C ASP A 125 2.60 -13.18 4.16
N GLU A 126 1.58 -12.53 3.58
CA GLU A 126 1.50 -11.07 3.52
C GLU A 126 1.39 -10.42 4.92
N ALA A 127 0.90 -11.17 5.90
CA ALA A 127 0.72 -10.67 7.27
C ALA A 127 2.01 -10.70 8.10
N PHE A 128 3.07 -11.34 7.60
CA PHE A 128 4.29 -11.57 8.37
C PHE A 128 5.53 -11.18 7.57
N ALA A 129 6.35 -10.30 8.16
CA ALA A 129 7.66 -9.96 7.63
C ALA A 129 8.64 -11.13 7.83
N THR A 130 8.55 -12.16 6.99
CA THR A 130 9.38 -13.37 7.02
C THR A 130 10.16 -13.56 5.73
N ASP A 131 11.37 -14.09 5.84
CA ASP A 131 12.18 -14.44 4.67
C ASP A 131 11.78 -15.81 4.12
N ARG A 132 11.81 -15.94 2.79
CA ARG A 132 11.55 -17.21 2.10
C ARG A 132 12.81 -18.05 1.91
N ILE A 133 13.98 -17.43 2.02
CA ILE A 133 15.29 -18.09 1.87
C ILE A 133 16.22 -17.73 3.02
N LYS A 134 17.21 -18.59 3.29
CA LYS A 134 18.22 -18.35 4.33
C LYS A 134 19.43 -17.58 3.82
N ASN A 135 19.92 -17.90 2.62
CA ASN A 135 21.06 -17.21 2.03
C ASN A 135 20.56 -16.00 1.24
N TYR A 136 20.66 -14.81 1.84
CA TYR A 136 20.15 -13.59 1.20
C TYR A 136 20.87 -13.24 -0.11
N LEU A 137 22.08 -13.73 -0.35
CA LEU A 137 22.83 -13.49 -1.60
C LEU A 137 22.23 -14.26 -2.79
N GLU A 138 21.40 -15.28 -2.53
CA GLU A 138 20.70 -16.05 -3.55
C GLU A 138 19.33 -15.44 -3.92
N CYS A 139 18.94 -14.32 -3.30
CA CYS A 139 17.64 -13.69 -3.54
C CYS A 139 17.42 -13.37 -5.03
N LYS A 140 16.18 -13.57 -5.47
CA LYS A 140 15.72 -13.27 -6.82
C LYS A 140 14.78 -12.08 -6.83
N ASN A 141 14.02 -11.88 -5.75
CA ASN A 141 13.14 -10.74 -5.59
C ASN A 141 13.14 -10.23 -4.14
N LEU A 142 12.45 -9.12 -3.92
CA LEU A 142 12.30 -8.48 -2.62
C LEU A 142 11.66 -9.40 -1.56
N GLN A 143 10.63 -10.17 -1.91
CA GLN A 143 9.92 -11.02 -0.95
C GLN A 143 10.79 -12.17 -0.43
N ASP A 144 11.83 -12.58 -1.16
CA ASP A 144 12.73 -13.64 -0.70
C ASP A 144 13.41 -13.27 0.63
N ILE A 145 13.68 -11.98 0.85
CA ILE A 145 14.44 -11.45 2.00
C ILE A 145 13.75 -10.27 2.68
N TYR A 146 12.43 -10.12 2.48
CA TYR A 146 11.69 -8.97 2.95
C TYR A 146 11.72 -8.84 4.47
N GLY A 147 11.57 -9.95 5.20
CA GLY A 147 11.60 -9.96 6.66
C GLY A 147 12.90 -9.35 7.20
N SER A 148 14.04 -9.85 6.74
CA SER A 148 15.36 -9.34 7.09
C SER A 148 15.52 -7.86 6.77
N LEU A 149 15.10 -7.43 5.57
CA LEU A 149 15.18 -6.03 5.16
C LEU A 149 14.27 -5.12 6.01
N TYR A 150 13.05 -5.56 6.29
CA TYR A 150 12.10 -4.87 7.13
C TYR A 150 12.65 -4.67 8.55
N TRP A 151 13.17 -5.74 9.16
CA TRP A 151 13.70 -5.69 10.53
C TRP A 151 15.02 -4.92 10.65
N SER A 152 15.85 -4.91 9.61
CA SER A 152 17.04 -4.05 9.55
C SER A 152 16.69 -2.55 9.48
N LYS A 153 15.43 -2.24 9.12
CA LYS A 153 14.92 -0.90 8.85
C LYS A 153 15.67 -0.19 7.72
N THR A 154 16.43 -0.87 6.87
CA THR A 154 17.28 -0.21 5.85
C THR A 154 16.57 0.09 4.54
N LEU A 155 15.30 -0.31 4.43
CA LEU A 155 14.50 -0.13 3.22
C LEU A 155 14.32 1.35 2.86
N ASP A 156 14.48 1.64 1.57
CA ASP A 156 14.22 2.93 0.95
C ASP A 156 13.74 2.74 -0.50
N ALA A 157 13.14 3.75 -1.11
CA ALA A 157 12.64 3.68 -2.47
C ALA A 157 12.89 4.97 -3.25
N ASN A 158 13.24 4.82 -4.53
CA ASN A 158 13.36 5.91 -5.49
C ASN A 158 12.51 5.61 -6.72
N ILE A 159 11.43 6.38 -6.88
CA ILE A 159 10.41 6.16 -7.91
C ILE A 159 10.98 6.45 -9.30
N GLU A 160 11.68 7.58 -9.47
CA GLU A 160 12.28 7.97 -10.76
C GLU A 160 13.29 6.94 -11.28
N LYS A 161 14.07 6.34 -10.39
CA LYS A 161 15.02 5.28 -10.74
C LYS A 161 14.38 3.89 -10.83
N ARG A 162 13.10 3.77 -10.48
CA ARG A 162 12.38 2.50 -10.36
C ARG A 162 13.08 1.52 -9.42
N GLU A 163 13.55 2.02 -8.28
CA GLU A 163 14.43 1.26 -7.40
C GLU A 163 13.92 1.21 -5.97
N ILE A 164 14.00 0.02 -5.37
CA ILE A 164 13.89 -0.20 -3.93
C ILE A 164 15.28 -0.60 -3.45
N TYR A 165 15.76 0.02 -2.38
CA TYR A 165 17.04 -0.31 -1.78
C TYR A 165 16.83 -0.95 -0.42
N GLY A 166 17.81 -1.75 -0.03
CA GLY A 166 17.94 -2.21 1.34
C GLY A 166 19.37 -2.67 1.60
N GLN A 167 19.69 -2.89 2.87
CA GLN A 167 21.01 -3.30 3.30
C GLN A 167 20.91 -4.38 4.37
N LEU A 168 21.70 -5.44 4.20
CA LEU A 168 21.94 -6.47 5.19
C LEU A 168 23.44 -6.68 5.28
N ASP A 169 23.97 -6.74 6.51
CA ASP A 169 25.40 -6.81 6.76
C ASP A 169 26.18 -5.76 5.94
N ASN A 170 27.16 -6.21 5.16
CA ASN A 170 27.99 -5.40 4.27
C ASN A 170 27.46 -5.34 2.83
N TYR A 171 26.21 -5.73 2.57
CA TYR A 171 25.65 -5.78 1.23
C TYR A 171 24.48 -4.81 1.05
N LYS A 172 24.54 -4.05 -0.04
CA LYS A 172 23.42 -3.25 -0.55
C LYS A 172 22.67 -4.02 -1.63
N PHE A 173 21.37 -4.14 -1.44
CA PHE A 173 20.42 -4.74 -2.38
C PHE A 173 19.70 -3.62 -3.12
N THR A 174 19.50 -3.81 -4.41
CA THR A 174 18.69 -2.92 -5.25
C THR A 174 17.71 -3.78 -6.03
N PHE A 175 16.42 -3.49 -5.91
CA PHE A 175 15.33 -4.19 -6.57
C PHE A 175 14.60 -3.26 -7.53
N ASP A 176 13.95 -3.82 -8.54
CA ASP A 176 13.05 -3.09 -9.41
C ASP A 176 11.72 -2.83 -8.69
N ILE A 177 11.20 -1.60 -8.74
CA ILE A 177 9.98 -1.25 -8.02
C ILE A 177 8.72 -1.91 -8.62
N ILE A 178 8.74 -2.28 -9.90
CA ILE A 178 7.61 -2.83 -10.66
C ILE A 178 7.65 -4.35 -10.70
N THR A 179 8.82 -4.97 -10.87
CA THR A 179 8.88 -6.44 -10.87
C THR A 179 9.23 -7.00 -9.51
N ARG A 180 9.81 -6.18 -8.63
CA ARG A 180 10.39 -6.56 -7.33
C ARG A 180 11.61 -7.48 -7.48
N ASP A 181 12.07 -7.72 -8.71
CA ASP A 181 13.25 -8.53 -8.96
C ASP A 181 14.51 -7.82 -8.52
N ILE A 182 15.51 -8.60 -8.11
CA ILE A 182 16.83 -8.10 -7.80
C ILE A 182 17.47 -7.51 -9.06
N LYS A 183 17.86 -6.23 -9.00
CA LYS A 183 18.69 -5.55 -10.00
C LYS A 183 20.17 -5.75 -9.69
N SER A 184 20.57 -5.60 -8.42
CA SER A 184 21.96 -5.80 -8.04
C SER A 184 22.17 -6.07 -6.55
N ILE A 185 23.27 -6.76 -6.25
CA ILE A 185 23.83 -6.90 -4.90
C ILE A 185 25.26 -6.37 -4.92
N GLN A 186 25.56 -5.36 -4.10
CA GLN A 186 26.86 -4.71 -4.02
C GLN A 186 27.47 -4.92 -2.64
N ASN A 187 28.74 -5.34 -2.58
CA ASN A 187 29.52 -5.32 -1.36
C ASN A 187 29.94 -3.88 -1.06
N LEU A 188 29.60 -3.37 0.13
CA LEU A 188 29.84 -1.99 0.55
C LEU A 188 31.28 -1.74 1.01
N GLU A 189 32.01 -2.78 1.41
CA GLU A 189 33.43 -2.66 1.79
C GLU A 189 34.34 -2.60 0.56
N THR A 190 34.10 -3.45 -0.44
CA THR A 190 34.94 -3.53 -1.65
C THR A 190 34.42 -2.70 -2.80
N GLY A 191 33.12 -2.35 -2.79
CA GLY A 191 32.42 -1.71 -3.90
C GLY A 191 32.04 -2.65 -5.05
N GLU A 192 32.45 -3.93 -4.99
CA GLU A 192 32.22 -4.92 -6.04
C GLU A 192 30.77 -5.39 -6.09
N PHE A 193 30.27 -5.66 -7.30
CA PHE A 193 28.96 -6.27 -7.48
C PHE A 193 29.05 -7.78 -7.43
N VAL A 194 28.37 -8.38 -6.46
CA VAL A 194 28.20 -9.84 -6.34
C VAL A 194 27.18 -10.35 -7.36
N LYS A 195 26.20 -9.51 -7.69
CA LYS A 195 25.15 -9.82 -8.66
C LYS A 195 24.73 -8.56 -9.39
N ILE A 196 24.59 -8.66 -10.72
CA ILE A 196 23.95 -7.66 -11.57
C ILE A 196 22.98 -8.41 -12.47
N SER A 197 21.71 -8.07 -12.39
CA SER A 197 20.71 -8.47 -13.36
C SER A 197 20.70 -7.42 -14.46
N LEU A 198 21.23 -7.76 -15.62
CA LEU A 198 21.05 -6.94 -16.81
C LEU A 198 19.59 -7.13 -17.24
N ASN A 199 18.76 -6.10 -17.05
CA ASN A 199 17.41 -6.07 -17.61
C ASN A 199 17.51 -6.41 -19.11
N LYS A 200 16.86 -7.49 -19.53
CA LYS A 200 16.69 -7.82 -20.96
C LYS A 200 15.62 -6.94 -21.58
#